data_AF-A0AAU5QC76-F1
#
_entry.id   AF-A0AAU5QC76-F1
#
_cell.length_a   1.000
_cell.length_b   1.000
_cell.length_c   1.000
_cell.angle_alpha   90.00
_cell.angle_beta   90.00
_cell.angle_gamma   90.00
#
_symmetry.space_group_name_H-M   'P 1'
#
loop_
_entity.id
_entity.type
_entity.pdbx_description
1 polymer ?
#
loop_
_entity_poly.entity_id
_entity_poly.type
_entity_poly.pdbx_seq_one_letter_code
_entity_poly.pdbx_strand_id
1 'polypeptide(L)'
;MVDVQPSTEPNQNVSNPADGAIAPHAGHIPPAIPLTGLNMKRRGPVAVWIGLPLITLGIYQIVWYYKIHCELQSFDRRLGLNPTGSLLVMIFLGWTLIAPLISYHNTGKAIANAQRAAGLPVTCSPAACAFLLFALGLNTLYIQRQLNLVIDAYPDAAPGAGVALAA
;
A
#
# COMPACT_ATOMS: atom_id res chain seq x y z
N MET A 1 -53.36 53.52 22.53
CA MET A 1 -52.86 54.64 21.73
C MET A 1 -51.36 54.73 21.97
N VAL A 2 -50.55 54.34 20.98
CA VAL A 2 -49.21 54.85 20.61
C VAL A 2 -48.83 54.09 19.33
N ASP A 3 -48.51 54.90 18.32
CA ASP A 3 -48.22 54.64 16.90
C ASP A 3 -46.81 54.10 16.66
N VAL A 4 -46.59 53.31 15.59
CA VAL A 4 -45.33 53.28 14.81
C VAL A 4 -45.60 52.83 13.36
N GLN A 5 -45.48 53.76 12.42
CA GLN A 5 -45.39 53.55 10.96
C GLN A 5 -43.96 53.15 10.50
N PRO A 6 -43.80 52.57 9.29
CA PRO A 6 -42.54 52.01 8.79
C PRO A 6 -41.72 53.01 7.94
N SER A 7 -40.42 52.76 7.77
CA SER A 7 -39.59 53.51 6.82
C SER A 7 -38.56 52.61 6.12
N THR A 8 -38.61 52.68 4.80
CA THR A 8 -37.84 52.03 3.74
C THR A 8 -36.34 52.34 3.71
N GLU A 9 -35.56 51.36 3.25
CA GLU A 9 -34.11 51.38 3.01
C GLU A 9 -33.65 52.40 1.94
N PRO A 10 -32.34 52.71 1.90
CA PRO A 10 -31.67 52.91 0.63
C PRO A 10 -30.34 52.13 0.47
N ASN A 11 -30.30 51.44 -0.67
CA ASN A 11 -29.17 50.93 -1.45
C ASN A 11 -27.84 51.71 -1.33
N GLN A 12 -26.75 51.02 -0.97
CA GLN A 12 -25.38 51.52 -1.12
C GLN A 12 -24.53 50.53 -1.92
N ASN A 13 -24.50 50.76 -3.23
CA ASN A 13 -23.45 50.30 -4.12
C ASN A 13 -22.45 51.46 -4.32
N VAL A 14 -21.26 51.38 -3.71
CA VAL A 14 -20.15 52.29 -4.00
C VAL A 14 -18.87 51.50 -4.28
N SER A 15 -18.44 51.68 -5.52
CA SER A 15 -17.21 51.34 -6.22
C SER A 15 -15.90 51.31 -5.42
N ASN A 16 -15.10 50.28 -5.72
CA ASN A 16 -13.68 50.14 -5.42
C ASN A 16 -12.82 51.15 -6.20
N PRO A 17 -11.67 51.57 -5.67
CA PRO A 17 -10.47 51.64 -6.50
C PRO A 17 -9.26 50.95 -5.86
N ALA A 18 -8.51 50.28 -6.73
CA ALA A 18 -7.17 49.76 -6.47
C ALA A 18 -6.23 50.88 -6.01
N ASP A 19 -5.43 50.61 -4.97
CA ASP A 19 -3.96 50.79 -4.99
C ASP A 19 -3.35 50.55 -3.60
N GLY A 20 -2.32 49.69 -3.56
CA GLY A 20 -1.25 49.77 -2.55
C GLY A 20 -1.13 48.62 -1.56
N ALA A 21 -0.14 47.76 -1.84
CA ALA A 21 0.56 46.88 -0.90
C ALA A 21 -0.15 45.58 -0.45
N ILE A 22 -0.20 44.60 -1.36
CA ILE A 22 -0.29 43.18 -0.98
C ILE A 22 1.07 42.80 -0.40
N ALA A 23 1.18 42.77 0.93
CA ALA A 23 2.28 42.11 1.61
C ALA A 23 2.37 40.66 1.10
N PRO A 24 3.56 40.09 0.88
CA PRO A 24 3.66 38.68 0.53
C PRO A 24 3.11 37.88 1.70
N HIS A 25 1.86 37.44 1.57
CA HIS A 25 1.32 36.29 2.30
C HIS A 25 2.35 35.18 2.15
N ALA A 26 3.16 34.99 3.19
CA ALA A 26 3.96 33.81 3.35
C ALA A 26 2.95 32.66 3.35
N GLY A 27 2.76 32.06 2.17
CA GLY A 27 1.88 30.93 2.01
C GLY A 27 2.32 29.92 3.04
N HIS A 28 1.46 29.66 4.01
CA HIS A 28 1.57 28.46 4.81
C HIS A 28 1.35 27.31 3.83
N ILE A 29 2.44 26.88 3.17
CA ILE A 29 2.45 25.62 2.43
C ILE A 29 2.11 24.60 3.51
N PRO A 30 0.90 23.99 3.49
CA PRO A 30 0.59 22.98 4.48
C PRO A 30 1.71 21.94 4.41
N PRO A 31 2.30 21.52 5.54
CA PRO A 31 3.35 20.52 5.51
C PRO A 31 2.84 19.33 4.71
N ALA A 32 3.60 18.92 3.69
CA ALA A 32 3.25 17.75 2.92
C ALA A 32 2.98 16.62 3.90
N ILE A 33 1.74 16.13 3.97
CA ILE A 33 1.38 15.05 4.90
C ILE A 33 2.27 13.87 4.52
N PRO A 34 3.18 13.42 5.40
CA PRO A 34 4.09 12.34 5.07
C PRO A 34 3.25 11.12 4.69
N LEU A 35 3.53 10.54 3.53
CA LEU A 35 2.86 9.32 3.13
C LEU A 35 3.23 8.24 4.14
N THR A 36 2.21 7.63 4.75
CA THR A 36 2.40 6.66 5.83
C THR A 36 1.80 5.31 5.46
N GLY A 37 2.49 4.25 5.86
CA GLY A 37 2.13 2.86 5.70
C GLY A 37 2.18 2.10 7.03
N LEU A 38 1.74 0.84 7.05
CA LEU A 38 1.93 -0.04 8.21
C LEU A 38 3.08 -1.02 7.96
N ASN A 39 4.02 -1.13 8.90
CA ASN A 39 5.14 -2.06 8.77
C ASN A 39 4.66 -3.51 8.69
N MET A 40 5.29 -4.31 7.83
CA MET A 40 4.92 -5.69 7.57
C MET A 40 5.61 -6.65 8.56
N LYS A 41 5.10 -7.88 8.69
CA LYS A 41 5.65 -8.84 9.65
C LYS A 41 6.81 -9.63 9.04
N ARG A 42 7.98 -9.56 9.68
CA ARG A 42 9.16 -10.37 9.32
C ARG A 42 8.89 -11.86 9.53
N ARG A 43 9.21 -12.69 8.52
CA ARG A 43 9.05 -14.15 8.60
C ARG A 43 10.27 -14.86 8.03
N GLY A 44 10.58 -16.04 8.57
CA GLY A 44 11.62 -16.91 8.03
C GLY A 44 11.21 -17.50 6.68
N PRO A 45 11.95 -17.26 5.58
CA PRO A 45 11.59 -17.77 4.25
C PRO A 45 11.42 -19.30 4.23
N VAL A 46 12.36 -20.03 4.82
CA VAL A 46 12.34 -21.50 4.85
C VAL A 46 11.15 -22.04 5.65
N ALA A 47 10.82 -21.40 6.78
CA ALA A 47 9.69 -21.81 7.60
C ALA A 47 8.35 -21.67 6.85
N VAL A 48 8.22 -20.62 6.04
CA VAL A 48 7.04 -20.37 5.21
C VAL A 48 6.99 -21.32 4.01
N TRP A 49 8.13 -21.59 3.37
CA TRP A 49 8.19 -22.42 2.16
C TRP A 49 7.93 -23.90 2.39
N ILE A 50 8.55 -24.49 3.41
CA ILE A 50 8.47 -25.94 3.63
C ILE A 50 7.96 -26.32 5.01
N GLY A 51 8.32 -25.56 6.05
CA GLY A 51 7.96 -25.91 7.43
C GLY A 51 6.44 -25.95 7.64
N LEU A 52 5.77 -24.83 7.37
CA LEU A 52 4.33 -24.70 7.60
C LEU A 52 3.47 -25.43 6.56
N PRO A 53 3.79 -25.41 5.24
CA PRO A 53 3.04 -26.16 4.25
C PRO A 53 3.09 -27.68 4.49
N LEU A 54 4.21 -28.22 4.94
CA LEU A 54 4.32 -29.65 5.24
C LEU A 54 3.43 -30.05 6.42
N ILE A 55 3.39 -29.23 7.47
CA ILE A 55 2.56 -29.47 8.66
C ILE A 55 1.07 -29.29 8.35
N THR A 56 0.72 -28.35 7.49
CA THR A 56 -0.68 -27.99 7.18
C THR A 56 -1.22 -28.63 5.90
N LEU A 57 -0.53 -29.63 5.35
CA LEU A 57 -0.89 -30.29 4.08
C LEU A 57 -1.13 -29.29 2.93
N GLY A 58 -0.30 -28.24 2.84
CA GLY A 58 -0.32 -27.23 1.80
C GLY A 58 -1.31 -26.08 2.01
N ILE A 59 -2.27 -26.19 2.93
CA ILE A 59 -3.29 -25.15 3.17
C ILE A 59 -2.65 -23.83 3.60
N TYR A 60 -1.54 -23.88 4.34
CA TYR A 60 -0.84 -22.66 4.76
C TYR A 60 -0.38 -21.78 3.59
N GLN A 61 -0.10 -22.35 2.41
CA GLN A 61 0.30 -21.54 1.25
C GLN A 61 -0.77 -20.51 0.87
N ILE A 62 -2.04 -20.92 0.96
CA ILE A 62 -3.19 -20.07 0.67
C ILE A 62 -3.33 -18.97 1.75
N VAL A 63 -3.23 -19.35 3.02
CA VAL A 63 -3.31 -18.40 4.16
C VAL A 63 -2.17 -17.39 4.10
N TRP A 64 -0.94 -17.86 3.86
CA TRP A 64 0.22 -17.01 3.70
C TRP A 64 0.03 -16.02 2.55
N TYR A 65 -0.45 -16.49 1.40
CA TYR A 65 -0.69 -15.64 0.23
C TYR A 65 -1.69 -14.52 0.51
N TYR A 66 -2.78 -14.83 1.22
CA TYR A 66 -3.74 -13.82 1.69
C TYR A 66 -3.07 -12.82 2.64
N LYS A 67 -2.31 -13.30 3.64
CA LYS A 67 -1.68 -12.43 4.65
C LYS A 67 -0.68 -11.46 4.04
N ILE A 68 0.15 -11.89 3.09
CA ILE A 68 1.11 -10.98 2.44
C ILE A 68 0.40 -9.90 1.64
N HIS A 69 -0.75 -10.19 1.01
CA HIS A 69 -1.52 -9.18 0.28
C HIS A 69 -2.15 -8.16 1.22
N CYS A 70 -2.71 -8.61 2.35
CA CYS A 70 -3.21 -7.69 3.37
C CYS A 70 -2.09 -6.80 3.91
N GLU A 71 -0.92 -7.37 4.22
CA GLU A 71 0.22 -6.59 4.72
C GLU A 71 0.76 -5.61 3.68
N LEU A 72 0.85 -6.02 2.42
CA LEU A 72 1.34 -5.18 1.34
C LEU A 72 0.37 -4.04 1.02
N GLN A 73 -0.94 -4.31 1.06
CA GLN A 73 -1.99 -3.28 0.96
C GLN A 73 -1.96 -2.33 2.15
N SER A 74 -1.68 -2.84 3.35
CA SER A 74 -1.59 -2.03 4.58
C SER A 74 -0.34 -1.16 4.59
N PHE A 75 0.76 -1.67 4.03
CA PHE A 75 2.00 -0.94 3.83
C PHE A 75 1.82 0.17 2.81
N ASP A 76 1.34 -0.15 1.61
CA ASP A 76 1.07 0.84 0.58
C ASP A 76 -0.35 0.68 0.01
N ARG A 77 -1.25 1.55 0.49
CA ARG A 77 -2.65 1.57 0.04
C ARG A 77 -2.82 1.98 -1.42
N ARG A 78 -1.80 2.59 -2.04
CA ARG A 78 -1.87 3.05 -3.44
C ARG A 78 -1.80 1.89 -4.43
N LEU A 79 -1.33 0.71 -3.99
CA LEU A 79 -1.20 -0.47 -4.83
C LEU A 79 -2.56 -1.03 -5.30
N GLY A 80 -3.68 -0.64 -4.68
CA GLY A 80 -5.01 -1.08 -5.08
C GLY A 80 -5.21 -2.60 -5.04
N LEU A 81 -4.40 -3.31 -4.23
CA LEU A 81 -4.46 -4.76 -4.13
C LEU A 81 -5.79 -5.19 -3.53
N ASN A 82 -6.36 -6.27 -4.06
CA ASN A 82 -7.52 -6.92 -3.47
C ASN A 82 -7.07 -8.27 -2.90
N PRO A 83 -6.78 -8.37 -1.58
CA PRO A 83 -6.32 -9.61 -0.96
C PRO A 83 -7.34 -10.73 -1.11
N THR A 84 -8.62 -10.42 -0.91
CA THR A 84 -9.72 -11.37 -1.05
C THR A 84 -9.87 -11.83 -2.50
N GLY A 85 -9.80 -10.93 -3.47
CA GLY A 85 -9.85 -11.28 -4.89
C GLY A 85 -8.69 -12.20 -5.31
N SER A 86 -7.47 -11.88 -4.89
CA SER A 86 -6.28 -12.69 -5.20
C SER A 86 -6.35 -14.07 -4.55
N LEU A 87 -6.93 -14.16 -3.34
CA LEU A 87 -7.21 -15.41 -2.65
C LEU A 87 -8.25 -16.26 -3.40
N LEU A 88 -9.38 -15.66 -3.81
CA LEU A 88 -10.42 -16.35 -4.57
C LEU A 88 -9.88 -16.91 -5.89
N VAL A 89 -9.05 -16.13 -6.60
CA VAL A 89 -8.35 -16.60 -7.81
C VAL A 89 -7.47 -17.80 -7.48
N MET A 90 -6.73 -17.79 -6.37
CA MET A 90 -5.88 -18.91 -5.98
C MET A 90 -6.69 -20.17 -5.62
N ILE A 91 -7.84 -20.02 -4.96
CA ILE A 91 -8.69 -21.15 -4.55
C ILE A 91 -9.45 -21.75 -5.75
N PHE A 92 -10.15 -20.91 -6.52
CA PHE A 92 -11.05 -21.38 -7.58
C PHE A 92 -10.34 -21.60 -8.92
N LEU A 93 -9.30 -20.81 -9.21
CA LEU A 93 -8.56 -20.83 -10.47
C LEU A 93 -7.12 -21.33 -10.31
N GLY A 94 -6.70 -21.74 -9.11
CA GLY A 94 -5.35 -22.23 -8.84
C GLY A 94 -4.93 -23.41 -9.73
N TRP A 95 -5.88 -24.26 -10.10
CA TRP A 95 -5.67 -25.44 -10.94
C TRP A 95 -5.38 -25.10 -12.42
N THR A 96 -5.67 -23.88 -12.86
CA THR A 96 -5.50 -23.48 -14.28
C THR A 96 -4.05 -23.13 -14.66
N LEU A 97 -3.12 -23.09 -13.70
CA LEU A 97 -1.72 -22.64 -13.80
C LEU A 97 -1.54 -21.19 -14.24
N ILE A 98 -2.21 -20.76 -15.31
CA ILE A 98 -2.18 -19.41 -15.89
C ILE A 98 -2.61 -18.36 -14.87
N ALA A 99 -3.70 -18.59 -14.15
CA ALA A 99 -4.19 -17.64 -13.15
C ALA A 99 -3.20 -17.45 -11.98
N PRO A 100 -2.62 -18.52 -11.37
CA PRO A 100 -1.51 -18.40 -10.44
C PRO A 100 -0.32 -17.59 -10.99
N LEU A 101 0.11 -17.86 -12.23
CA LEU A 101 1.22 -17.14 -12.86
C LEU A 101 0.97 -15.63 -12.90
N ILE A 102 -0.21 -15.22 -13.36
CA ILE A 102 -0.59 -13.80 -13.43
C ILE A 102 -0.68 -13.20 -12.01
N SER A 103 -1.25 -13.95 -11.06
CA SER A 103 -1.41 -13.52 -9.66
C SER A 103 -0.04 -13.28 -8.99
N TYR A 104 0.89 -14.22 -9.13
CA TYR A 104 2.26 -14.08 -8.62
C TYR A 104 3.06 -12.99 -9.33
N HIS A 105 2.88 -12.83 -10.64
CA HIS A 105 3.51 -11.74 -11.38
C HIS A 105 3.03 -10.37 -10.87
N ASN A 106 1.72 -10.21 -10.65
CA ASN A 106 1.16 -8.98 -10.09
C ASN A 106 1.63 -8.75 -8.66
N THR A 107 1.74 -9.82 -7.86
CA THR A 107 2.36 -9.76 -6.52
C THR A 107 3.80 -9.24 -6.59
N GLY A 108 4.60 -9.74 -7.53
CA GLY A 108 5.98 -9.27 -7.70
C GLY A 108 6.07 -7.79 -8.09
N LYS A 109 5.17 -7.30 -8.95
CA LYS A 109 5.06 -5.86 -9.27
C LYS A 109 4.72 -5.03 -8.03
N ALA A 110 3.80 -5.52 -7.21
CA ALA A 110 3.40 -4.83 -5.98
C ALA A 110 4.56 -4.76 -4.97
N ILE A 111 5.34 -5.84 -4.82
CA ILE A 111 6.54 -5.85 -3.97
C ILE A 111 7.61 -4.90 -4.52
N ALA A 112 7.83 -4.88 -5.84
CA ALA A 112 8.75 -3.94 -6.46
C ALA A 112 8.34 -2.48 -6.19
N ASN A 113 7.04 -2.18 -6.22
CA ASN A 113 6.54 -0.87 -5.84
C ASN A 113 6.73 -0.58 -4.34
N ALA A 114 6.48 -1.55 -3.46
CA ALA A 114 6.75 -1.40 -2.03
C ALA A 114 8.24 -1.17 -1.72
N GLN A 115 9.15 -1.78 -2.48
CA GLN A 115 10.58 -1.46 -2.39
C GLN A 115 10.86 -0.01 -2.76
N ARG A 116 10.27 0.51 -3.84
CA ARG A 116 10.37 1.94 -4.20
C ARG A 116 9.81 2.85 -3.11
N ALA A 117 8.63 2.51 -2.59
CA ALA A 117 7.97 3.26 -1.52
C ALA A 117 8.79 3.23 -0.21
N ALA A 118 9.61 2.21 0.02
CA ALA A 118 10.56 2.14 1.13
C ALA A 118 11.90 2.84 0.84
N GLY A 119 12.09 3.44 -0.35
CA GLY A 119 13.35 4.05 -0.76
C GLY A 119 14.46 3.05 -1.11
N LEU A 120 14.13 1.77 -1.29
CA LEU A 120 15.07 0.72 -1.66
C LEU A 120 15.21 0.59 -3.18
N PRO A 121 16.40 0.16 -3.67
CA PRO A 121 16.53 -0.25 -5.06
C PRO A 121 15.62 -1.44 -5.35
N VAL A 122 14.97 -1.44 -6.52
CA VAL A 122 14.06 -2.52 -6.91
C VAL A 122 14.87 -3.76 -7.29
N THR A 123 14.80 -4.78 -6.44
CA THR A 123 15.44 -6.08 -6.65
C THR A 123 14.43 -7.19 -6.94
N CYS A 124 13.13 -6.92 -6.71
CA CYS A 124 12.07 -7.87 -6.98
C CYS A 124 11.75 -7.93 -8.49
N SER A 125 11.87 -9.13 -9.07
CA SER A 125 11.49 -9.43 -10.45
C SER A 125 10.10 -10.08 -10.48
N PRO A 126 9.10 -9.43 -11.11
CA PRO A 126 7.76 -9.99 -11.27
C PRO A 126 7.75 -11.33 -12.00
N ALA A 127 8.59 -11.48 -13.02
CA ALA A 127 8.73 -12.73 -13.77
C ALA A 127 9.30 -13.84 -12.86
N ALA A 128 10.29 -13.53 -12.02
CA ALA A 128 10.82 -14.51 -11.07
C ALA A 128 9.76 -14.97 -10.07
N CYS A 129 8.91 -14.07 -9.55
CA CYS A 129 7.79 -14.43 -8.69
C CYS A 129 6.83 -15.45 -9.35
N ALA A 130 6.59 -15.33 -10.65
CA ALA A 130 5.69 -16.22 -11.39
C ALA A 130 6.35 -17.55 -11.77
N PHE A 131 7.55 -17.52 -12.35
CA PHE A 131 8.19 -18.72 -12.91
C PHE A 131 8.87 -19.59 -11.86
N LEU A 132 9.33 -19.03 -10.74
CA LEU A 132 9.90 -19.83 -9.64
C LEU A 132 8.88 -20.75 -8.96
N LEU A 133 7.59 -20.61 -9.28
CA LEU A 133 6.55 -21.57 -8.84
C LEU A 133 6.87 -22.98 -9.34
N PHE A 134 7.35 -23.12 -10.58
CA PHE A 134 7.67 -24.41 -11.20
C PHE A 134 8.96 -25.04 -10.67
N ALA A 135 9.84 -24.23 -10.08
CA ALA A 135 11.04 -24.70 -9.42
C ALA A 135 10.72 -25.04 -7.96
N LEU A 136 10.03 -26.15 -7.69
CA LEU A 136 9.72 -26.64 -6.33
C LEU A 136 9.06 -25.58 -5.40
N GLY A 137 8.26 -24.66 -5.95
CA GLY A 137 7.65 -23.58 -5.15
C GLY A 137 8.66 -22.58 -4.57
N LEU A 138 9.86 -22.44 -5.17
CA LEU A 138 10.87 -21.45 -4.79
C LEU A 138 10.33 -20.01 -4.85
N ASN A 139 9.22 -19.77 -5.55
CA ASN A 139 8.55 -18.47 -5.53
C ASN A 139 8.25 -17.98 -4.12
N THR A 140 7.86 -18.89 -3.20
CA THR A 140 7.51 -18.54 -1.82
C THR A 140 8.73 -18.03 -1.06
N LEU A 141 9.88 -18.71 -1.20
CA LEU A 141 11.15 -18.26 -0.65
C LEU A 141 11.57 -16.90 -1.20
N TYR A 142 11.47 -16.74 -2.51
CA TYR A 142 11.86 -15.52 -3.20
C TYR A 142 11.01 -14.33 -2.76
N ILE A 143 9.68 -14.48 -2.79
CA ILE A 143 8.72 -13.45 -2.35
C ILE A 143 8.98 -13.07 -0.90
N GLN A 144 9.13 -14.05 0.00
CA GLN A 144 9.36 -13.78 1.41
C GLN A 144 10.70 -13.06 1.64
N ARG A 145 11.74 -13.39 0.87
CA ARG A 145 13.04 -12.69 0.93
C ARG A 145 12.93 -11.24 0.47
N GLN A 146 12.23 -10.97 -0.63
CA GLN A 146 12.03 -9.59 -1.13
C GLN A 146 11.19 -8.75 -0.16
N LEU A 147 10.15 -9.34 0.45
CA LEU A 147 9.38 -8.66 1.50
C LEU A 147 10.23 -8.37 2.74
N ASN A 148 11.09 -9.30 3.15
CA ASN A 148 11.97 -9.07 4.29
C ASN A 148 12.95 -7.91 4.04
N LEU A 149 13.41 -7.66 2.81
CA LEU A 149 14.22 -6.48 2.51
C LEU A 149 13.47 -5.17 2.81
N VAL A 150 12.19 -5.10 2.46
CA VAL A 150 11.33 -3.93 2.76
C VAL A 150 11.17 -3.77 4.26
N ILE A 151 10.97 -4.88 4.98
CA ILE A 151 10.80 -4.86 6.44
C ILE A 151 12.11 -4.45 7.14
N ASP A 152 13.23 -4.95 6.68
CA ASP A 152 14.56 -4.67 7.24
C ASP A 152 14.98 -3.20 6.99
N ALA A 153 14.31 -2.46 6.08
CA ALA A 153 14.46 -1.01 5.95
C ALA A 153 13.85 -0.21 7.12
N TYR A 154 13.00 -0.84 7.95
CA TYR A 154 12.35 -0.24 9.11
C TYR A 154 12.64 -1.05 10.38
N PRO A 155 13.90 -1.12 10.86
CA PRO A 155 14.30 -1.99 11.97
C PRO A 155 13.64 -1.64 13.31
N ASP A 156 13.33 -0.35 13.53
CA ASP A 156 12.76 0.14 14.79
C ASP A 156 11.21 0.15 14.81
N ALA A 157 10.57 -0.19 13.69
CA ALA A 157 9.11 -0.21 13.59
C ALA A 157 8.56 -1.60 13.92
N ALA A 158 7.76 -1.71 14.99
CA ALA A 158 7.04 -2.95 15.27
C ALA A 158 6.08 -3.32 14.13
N PRO A 159 5.75 -4.62 13.94
CA PRO A 159 4.75 -5.03 12.95
C PRO A 159 3.41 -4.30 13.18
N GLY A 160 2.86 -3.67 12.15
CA GLY A 160 1.65 -2.85 12.25
C GLY A 160 1.86 -1.43 12.82
N ALA A 161 3.10 -1.02 13.11
CA ALA A 161 3.41 0.38 13.40
C ALA A 161 3.39 1.24 12.13
N GLY A 162 3.04 2.52 12.27
CA GLY A 162 3.10 3.49 11.18
C GLY A 162 4.54 3.76 10.75
N VAL A 163 4.82 3.66 9.45
CA VAL A 163 6.13 3.95 8.84
C VAL A 163 5.99 5.00 7.75
N ALA A 164 7.00 5.87 7.62
CA ALA A 164 7.05 6.86 6.55
C ALA A 164 7.50 6.20 5.24
N LEU A 165 6.80 6.53 4.16
CA LEU A 165 7.11 6.08 2.80
C LEU A 165 7.84 7.20 2.04
N ALA A 166 8.82 6.84 1.22
CA ALA A 166 9.75 7.76 0.57
C ALA A 166 9.09 8.60 -0.53
N ALA A 167 8.19 8.04 -1.34
CA ALA A 167 7.24 8.72 -2.24
C ALA A 167 6.48 7.71 -3.09
#